data_AF-A0A0H3PBG7-F1
#
_entry.id   AF-A0A0H3PBG7-F1
#
_cell.length_a   1.000
_cell.length_b   1.000
_cell.length_c   1.000
_cell.angle_alpha   90.00
_cell.angle_beta   90.00
_cell.angle_gamma   90.00
#
_symmetry.space_group_name_H-M   'P 1'
#
loop_
_entity.id
_entity.type
_entity.pdbx_description
1 polymer ?
#
loop_
_entity_poly.entity_id
_entity_poly.type
_entity_poly.pdbx_seq_one_letter_code
_entity_poly.pdbx_strand_id
1 'polypeptide(L)'
;GNFNAIYTSYQKEQLFRDEMLKHKQQLNDVVAATNKALNNFNPELTEKRNRVEALTEQLVSQISDPARPGLGKRALELISEIEAVLGEKLTEFGTRGITPKELAFRYQENIDQIARRKLTNKDYDKVEAIRKNAEEKAKEINALIDNVLTSTLDVKTFGFETNLKAVNVINEIGSTTQEFINDPALFKFKKVPFESQEIGKIAFSFKSAFVEHPLVAVLFVLLCLFIDWAVVLSLLVFFGHKEKEPIQVIHSGRSM
;
A
#
# COMPACT_ATOMS: atom_id res chain seq x y z
N GLY A 1 -21.64 -22.00 11.44
CA GLY A 1 -22.76 -22.27 10.52
C GLY A 1 -22.23 -22.49 9.11
N ASN A 2 -22.90 -23.33 8.32
CA ASN A 2 -22.52 -23.69 6.94
C ASN A 2 -22.21 -22.46 6.07
N PHE A 3 -22.97 -21.37 6.25
CA PHE A 3 -22.72 -20.09 5.57
C PHE A 3 -21.30 -19.54 5.77
N ASN A 4 -20.81 -19.49 7.02
CA ASN A 4 -19.48 -18.95 7.31
C ASN A 4 -18.37 -19.74 6.60
N ALA A 5 -18.45 -21.07 6.65
CA ALA A 5 -17.45 -21.94 6.03
C ALA A 5 -17.48 -21.85 4.50
N ILE A 6 -18.68 -21.88 3.91
CA ILE A 6 -18.87 -21.84 2.46
C ILE A 6 -18.52 -20.45 1.92
N TYR A 7 -19.06 -19.36 2.49
CA TYR A 7 -18.78 -17.99 2.06
C TYR A 7 -17.28 -17.69 2.11
N THR A 8 -16.63 -17.97 3.24
CA THR A 8 -15.20 -17.69 3.42
C THR A 8 -14.34 -18.51 2.44
N SER A 9 -14.68 -19.77 2.20
CA SER A 9 -13.94 -20.62 1.26
C SER A 9 -14.05 -20.13 -0.18
N TYR A 10 -15.24 -19.70 -0.60
CA TYR A 10 -15.49 -19.25 -1.97
C TYR A 10 -14.99 -17.83 -2.21
N GLN A 11 -15.10 -16.94 -1.22
CA GLN A 11 -14.71 -15.53 -1.35
C GLN A 11 -13.29 -15.24 -0.89
N LYS A 12 -12.52 -16.23 -0.43
CA LYS A 12 -11.15 -16.03 0.08
C LYS A 12 -10.27 -15.23 -0.87
N GLU A 13 -10.34 -15.53 -2.17
CA GLU A 13 -9.61 -14.80 -3.21
C GLU A 13 -10.05 -13.34 -3.29
N GLN A 14 -11.36 -13.10 -3.39
CA GLN A 14 -11.91 -11.77 -3.53
C GLN A 14 -11.60 -10.93 -2.28
N LEU A 15 -11.73 -11.51 -1.09
CA LEU A 15 -11.36 -10.89 0.18
C LEU A 15 -9.89 -10.46 0.20
N PHE A 16 -8.98 -11.35 -0.22
CA PHE A 16 -7.56 -11.00 -0.31
C PHE A 16 -7.29 -9.91 -1.33
N ARG A 17 -7.95 -9.95 -2.49
CA ARG A 17 -7.83 -8.94 -3.54
C ARG A 17 -8.31 -7.57 -3.06
N ASP A 18 -9.49 -7.51 -2.44
CA ASP A 18 -10.08 -6.28 -1.92
C ASP A 18 -9.20 -5.67 -0.83
N GLU A 19 -8.69 -6.50 0.08
CA GLU A 19 -7.78 -6.06 1.14
C GLU A 19 -6.42 -5.59 0.59
N MET A 20 -5.87 -6.24 -0.45
CA MET A 20 -4.63 -5.80 -1.10
C MET A 20 -4.79 -4.44 -1.77
N LEU A 21 -5.91 -4.21 -2.46
CA LEU A 21 -6.20 -2.91 -3.09
C LEU A 21 -6.38 -1.81 -2.05
N LYS A 22 -7.04 -2.13 -0.93
CA LYS A 22 -7.17 -1.21 0.21
C LYS A 22 -5.81 -0.87 0.82
N HIS A 23 -4.98 -1.86 1.09
CA HIS A 23 -3.63 -1.63 1.61
C HIS A 23 -2.74 -0.85 0.65
N LYS A 24 -2.89 -1.08 -0.66
CA LYS A 24 -2.21 -0.28 -1.70
C LYS A 24 -2.54 1.20 -1.58
N GLN A 25 -3.83 1.53 -1.44
CA GLN A 25 -4.24 2.92 -1.23
C GLN A 25 -3.70 3.49 0.08
N GLN A 26 -3.85 2.75 1.18
CA GLN A 26 -3.38 3.18 2.50
C GLN A 26 -1.86 3.39 2.56
N LEU A 27 -1.09 2.57 1.84
CA LEU A 27 0.35 2.72 1.71
C LEU A 27 0.71 4.03 1.00
N ASN A 28 0.05 4.32 -0.13
CA ASN A 28 0.26 5.59 -0.83
C ASN A 28 -0.13 6.80 0.03
N ASP A 29 -1.24 6.70 0.76
CA ASP A 29 -1.71 7.76 1.66
C ASP A 29 -0.72 8.01 2.80
N VAL A 30 -0.19 6.94 3.41
CA VAL A 30 0.81 7.04 4.49
C VAL A 30 2.11 7.64 3.96
N VAL A 31 2.61 7.21 2.80
CA VAL A 31 3.80 7.80 2.18
C VAL A 31 3.60 9.29 1.89
N ALA A 32 2.46 9.66 1.33
CA ALA A 32 2.13 11.07 1.06
C ALA A 32 2.05 11.89 2.36
N ALA A 33 1.43 11.35 3.41
CA ALA A 33 1.36 11.99 4.71
C ALA A 33 2.73 12.13 5.37
N THR A 34 3.57 11.09 5.28
CA THR A 34 4.96 11.11 5.74
C THR A 34 5.75 12.19 5.02
N ASN A 35 5.71 12.22 3.69
CA ASN A 35 6.41 13.23 2.90
C ASN A 35 5.96 14.66 3.26
N LYS A 36 4.66 14.87 3.47
CA LYS A 36 4.13 16.15 3.93
C LYS A 36 4.64 16.53 5.32
N ALA A 37 4.64 15.60 6.27
CA ALA A 37 5.13 15.85 7.63
C ALA A 37 6.63 16.16 7.67
N LEU A 38 7.42 15.40 6.91
CA LEU A 38 8.85 15.61 6.78
C LEU A 38 9.18 16.97 6.14
N ASN A 39 8.41 17.41 5.14
CA ASN A 39 8.57 18.75 4.55
C ASN A 39 8.23 19.88 5.52
N ASN A 40 7.21 19.67 6.36
CA ASN A 40 6.77 20.65 7.35
C ASN A 40 7.65 20.67 8.61
N PHE A 41 8.52 19.67 8.80
CA PHE A 41 9.44 19.60 9.94
C PHE A 41 10.44 20.77 9.94
N ASN A 42 10.89 21.20 8.75
CA ASN A 42 11.69 22.42 8.60
C ASN A 42 11.36 23.08 7.24
N PRO A 43 10.35 23.97 7.18
CA PRO A 43 9.84 24.50 5.93
C PRO A 43 10.85 25.42 5.22
N GLU A 44 11.59 26.25 5.96
CA GLU A 44 12.60 27.14 5.36
C GLU A 44 13.77 26.37 4.72
N LEU A 45 14.23 25.30 5.40
CA LEU A 45 15.30 24.45 4.89
C LEU A 45 14.84 23.68 3.64
N THR A 46 13.60 23.20 3.67
CA THR A 46 12.97 22.47 2.57
C THR A 46 12.79 23.37 1.34
N GLU A 47 12.30 24.59 1.52
CA GLU A 47 12.12 25.55 0.42
C GLU A 47 13.46 25.91 -0.25
N LYS A 48 14.48 26.25 0.55
CA LYS A 48 15.82 26.55 0.02
C LYS A 48 16.40 25.38 -0.76
N ARG A 49 16.19 24.15 -0.30
CA ARG A 49 16.65 22.95 -1.01
C ARG A 49 15.90 22.69 -2.30
N ASN A 50 14.57 22.68 -2.28
CA ASN A 50 13.76 22.47 -3.49
C ASN A 50 14.14 23.50 -4.56
N ARG A 51 14.43 24.73 -4.13
CA ARG A 51 14.95 25.78 -5.01
C ARG A 51 16.33 25.44 -5.57
N VAL A 52 17.28 25.01 -4.75
CA VAL A 52 18.62 24.58 -5.22
C VAL A 52 18.52 23.40 -6.19
N GLU A 53 17.71 22.39 -5.88
CA GLU A 53 17.51 21.20 -6.71
C GLU A 53 16.91 21.57 -8.06
N ALA A 54 15.81 22.34 -8.09
CA ALA A 54 15.18 22.79 -9.33
C ALA A 54 16.13 23.65 -10.19
N LEU A 55 16.93 24.53 -9.57
CA LEU A 55 17.95 25.31 -10.28
C LEU A 55 19.09 24.43 -10.80
N THR A 56 19.46 23.38 -10.06
CA THR A 56 20.49 22.42 -10.46
C THR A 56 20.04 21.58 -11.65
N GLU A 57 18.81 21.08 -11.65
CA GLU A 57 18.23 20.37 -12.80
C GLU A 57 18.18 21.25 -14.05
N GLN A 58 17.76 22.51 -13.88
CA GLN A 58 17.80 23.50 -14.97
C GLN A 58 19.23 23.72 -15.47
N LEU A 59 20.21 23.85 -14.57
CA LEU A 59 21.61 24.03 -14.93
C LEU A 59 22.15 22.83 -15.72
N VAL A 60 21.89 21.62 -15.23
CA VAL A 60 22.29 20.36 -15.89
C VAL A 60 21.64 20.26 -17.27
N SER A 61 20.35 20.57 -17.39
CA SER A 61 19.64 20.57 -18.67
C SER A 61 20.21 21.61 -19.64
N GLN A 62 20.58 22.80 -19.17
CA GLN A 62 21.17 23.85 -20.02
C GLN A 62 22.57 23.50 -20.49
N ILE A 63 23.42 22.96 -19.61
CA ILE A 63 24.79 22.59 -19.97
C ILE A 63 24.80 21.40 -20.95
N SER A 64 23.88 20.46 -20.79
CA SER A 64 23.79 19.24 -21.60
C SER A 64 22.94 19.38 -22.87
N ASP A 65 22.37 20.56 -23.15
CA ASP A 65 21.58 20.84 -24.35
C ASP A 65 22.41 20.55 -25.63
N PRO A 66 21.99 19.60 -26.49
CA PRO A 66 22.69 19.28 -27.73
C PRO A 66 22.80 20.46 -28.70
N ALA A 67 21.86 21.40 -28.68
CA ALA A 67 21.83 22.55 -29.57
C ALA A 67 22.75 23.69 -29.11
N ARG A 68 23.03 23.78 -27.80
CA ARG A 68 23.86 24.82 -27.18
C ARG A 68 24.70 24.27 -26.02
N PRO A 69 25.65 23.36 -26.30
CA PRO A 69 26.40 22.68 -25.25
C PRO A 69 27.32 23.64 -24.47
N GLY A 70 27.39 23.44 -23.15
CA GLY A 70 28.34 24.14 -22.29
C GLY A 70 27.77 25.33 -21.50
N LEU A 71 28.65 26.22 -21.05
CA LEU A 71 28.31 27.34 -20.16
C LEU A 71 27.87 28.58 -20.94
N GLY A 72 26.62 28.58 -21.41
CA GLY A 72 25.98 29.78 -21.98
C GLY A 72 25.59 30.81 -20.92
N LYS A 73 25.11 31.99 -21.37
CA LYS A 73 24.66 33.08 -20.48
C LYS A 73 23.64 32.63 -19.43
N ARG A 74 22.66 31.80 -19.82
CA ARG A 74 21.64 31.28 -18.90
C ARG A 74 22.23 30.32 -17.86
N ALA A 75 23.22 29.51 -18.22
CA ALA A 75 23.89 28.62 -17.28
C ALA A 75 24.67 29.43 -16.21
N LEU A 76 25.31 30.53 -16.61
CA LEU A 76 25.99 31.45 -15.68
C LEU A 76 25.00 32.16 -14.74
N GLU A 77 23.84 32.58 -15.24
CA GLU A 77 22.76 33.13 -14.40
C GLU A 77 22.27 32.11 -13.38
N LEU A 78 22.02 30.86 -13.80
CA LEU A 78 21.62 29.76 -12.93
C LEU A 78 22.68 29.48 -11.84
N ILE A 79 23.97 29.49 -12.20
CA ILE A 79 25.06 29.37 -11.23
C ILE A 79 24.96 30.48 -10.18
N SER A 80 24.79 31.74 -10.59
CA SER A 80 24.66 32.86 -9.66
C SER A 80 23.42 32.76 -8.76
N GLU A 81 22.29 32.30 -9.30
CA GLU A 81 21.07 32.06 -8.53
C GLU A 81 21.29 30.96 -7.47
N ILE A 82 22.00 29.88 -7.82
CA ILE A 82 22.34 28.78 -6.90
C ILE A 82 23.29 29.28 -5.79
N GLU A 83 24.32 30.05 -6.15
CA GLU A 83 25.25 30.64 -5.19
C GLU A 83 24.54 31.56 -4.18
N ALA A 84 23.56 32.34 -4.65
CA ALA A 84 22.76 33.22 -3.79
C ALA A 84 21.92 32.45 -2.77
N VAL A 85 21.35 31.30 -3.18
CA VAL A 85 20.57 30.44 -2.27
C VAL A 85 21.47 29.69 -1.27
N LEU A 86 22.66 29.26 -1.71
CA LEU A 86 23.62 28.53 -0.88
C LEU A 86 24.46 29.45 0.03
N GLY A 87 24.58 30.73 -0.33
CA GLY A 87 25.46 31.69 0.35
C GLY A 87 26.95 31.36 0.19
N GLU A 88 27.31 30.64 -0.86
CA GLU A 88 28.68 30.20 -1.16
C GLU A 88 28.89 30.07 -2.66
N LYS A 89 30.09 30.43 -3.13
CA LYS A 89 30.46 30.34 -4.54
C LYS A 89 30.69 28.90 -4.98
N LEU A 90 30.25 28.57 -6.19
CA LEU A 90 30.52 27.27 -6.81
C LEU A 90 31.96 27.21 -7.32
N THR A 91 32.46 25.99 -7.51
CA THR A 91 33.78 25.77 -8.11
C THR A 91 33.73 26.10 -9.60
N GLU A 92 34.65 26.96 -10.05
CA GLU A 92 34.80 27.28 -11.47
C GLU A 92 35.49 26.11 -12.20
N PHE A 93 34.71 25.31 -12.91
CA PHE A 93 35.25 24.21 -13.71
C PHE A 93 35.71 24.70 -15.09
N GLY A 94 36.98 24.43 -15.42
CA GLY A 94 37.50 24.67 -16.77
C GLY A 94 36.78 23.81 -17.82
N THR A 95 36.60 24.34 -19.03
CA THR A 95 35.90 23.66 -20.14
C THR A 95 36.83 22.90 -21.08
N ARG A 96 38.15 22.95 -20.86
CA ARG A 96 39.15 22.41 -21.79
C ARG A 96 39.26 20.89 -21.63
N GLY A 97 38.88 20.15 -22.67
CA GLY A 97 39.03 18.68 -22.73
C GLY A 97 37.98 17.89 -21.95
N ILE A 98 36.89 18.52 -21.52
CA ILE A 98 35.79 17.89 -20.76
C ILE A 98 34.51 17.98 -21.59
N THR A 99 33.74 16.90 -21.62
CA THR A 99 32.46 16.90 -22.34
C THR A 99 31.40 17.74 -21.59
N PRO A 100 30.41 18.32 -22.28
CA PRO A 100 29.33 19.07 -21.62
C PRO A 100 28.59 18.24 -20.56
N LYS A 101 28.42 16.94 -20.78
CA LYS A 101 27.81 16.03 -19.80
C LYS A 101 28.66 15.88 -18.54
N GLU A 102 29.97 15.69 -18.69
CA GLU A 102 30.88 15.62 -17.54
C GLU A 102 30.95 16.96 -16.81
N LEU A 103 30.87 18.09 -17.52
CA LEU A 103 30.82 19.42 -16.92
C LEU A 103 29.55 19.60 -16.08
N ALA A 104 28.39 19.22 -16.64
CA ALA A 104 27.11 19.25 -15.92
C ALA A 104 27.15 18.39 -14.66
N PHE A 105 27.72 17.18 -14.77
CA PHE A 105 27.88 16.27 -13.63
C PHE A 105 28.78 16.86 -12.54
N ARG A 106 29.91 17.48 -12.88
CA ARG A 106 30.80 18.14 -11.90
C ARG A 106 30.12 19.30 -11.17
N TYR A 107 29.33 20.11 -11.89
CA TYR A 107 28.53 21.16 -11.26
C TYR A 107 27.49 20.58 -10.32
N GLN A 108 26.77 19.54 -10.75
CA GLN A 108 25.79 18.84 -9.92
C GLN A 108 26.44 18.31 -8.63
N GLU A 109 27.57 17.60 -8.73
CA GLU A 109 28.28 17.08 -7.55
C GLU A 109 28.76 18.19 -6.60
N ASN A 110 29.27 19.29 -7.15
CA ASN A 110 29.73 20.41 -6.32
C ASN A 110 28.58 21.11 -5.59
N ILE A 111 27.47 21.33 -6.29
CA ILE A 111 26.24 21.89 -5.71
C ILE A 111 25.71 20.95 -4.63
N ASP A 112 25.65 19.65 -4.89
CA ASP A 112 25.21 18.65 -3.92
C ASP A 112 26.09 18.63 -2.68
N GLN A 113 27.42 18.74 -2.82
CA GLN A 113 28.34 18.81 -1.69
C GLN A 113 28.13 20.07 -0.84
N ILE A 114 28.01 21.24 -1.47
CA ILE A 114 27.80 22.51 -0.76
C ILE A 114 26.42 22.51 -0.10
N ALA A 115 25.38 22.07 -0.81
CA ALA A 115 24.04 21.89 -0.29
C ALA A 115 24.03 20.87 0.87
N ARG A 116 24.83 19.79 0.83
CA ARG A 116 24.95 18.86 1.96
C ARG A 116 25.70 19.44 3.16
N ARG A 117 26.53 20.46 2.99
CA ARG A 117 27.23 21.10 4.12
C ARG A 117 26.43 22.24 4.73
N LYS A 118 25.80 23.06 3.89
CA LYS A 118 25.06 24.27 4.28
C LYS A 118 23.58 24.00 4.55
N LEU A 119 23.02 23.09 3.74
CA LEU A 119 21.63 22.63 3.73
C LEU A 119 21.27 21.69 4.89
N THR A 120 22.25 21.12 5.58
CA THR A 120 22.06 19.90 6.39
C THR A 120 22.30 20.17 7.85
N ASN A 121 21.28 19.88 8.67
CA ASN A 121 21.45 19.58 10.08
C ASN A 121 21.36 18.05 10.26
N LYS A 122 21.81 17.53 11.40
CA LYS A 122 21.76 16.10 11.76
C LYS A 122 20.36 15.47 11.64
N ASP A 123 19.32 16.30 11.68
CA ASP A 123 17.94 15.90 11.51
C ASP A 123 17.51 15.81 10.03
N TYR A 124 18.19 16.50 9.11
CA TYR A 124 17.89 16.40 7.68
C TYR A 124 18.34 15.07 7.06
N ASP A 125 19.56 14.61 7.33
CA ASP A 125 19.99 13.31 6.80
C ASP A 125 19.08 12.18 7.27
N LYS A 126 18.51 12.34 8.48
CA LYS A 126 17.47 11.45 9.00
C LYS A 126 16.14 11.62 8.25
N VAL A 127 15.68 12.86 7.99
CA VAL A 127 14.49 13.12 7.16
C VAL A 127 14.61 12.42 5.81
N GLU A 128 15.75 12.59 5.13
CA GLU A 128 15.97 12.02 3.79
C GLU A 128 16.07 10.50 3.85
N ALA A 129 16.76 9.95 4.87
CA ALA A 129 16.81 8.52 5.08
C ALA A 129 15.41 7.92 5.31
N ILE A 130 14.55 8.58 6.10
CA ILE A 130 13.17 8.14 6.35
C ILE A 130 12.35 8.23 5.06
N ARG A 131 12.43 9.34 4.33
CA ARG A 131 11.74 9.55 3.04
C ARG A 131 12.11 8.46 2.04
N LYS A 132 13.40 8.29 1.79
CA LYS A 132 13.91 7.30 0.84
C LYS A 132 13.52 5.88 1.26
N ASN A 133 13.62 5.54 2.54
CA ASN A 133 13.21 4.23 3.04
C ASN A 133 11.70 3.98 2.83
N ALA A 134 10.86 4.98 3.10
CA ALA A 134 9.42 4.89 2.90
C ALA A 134 9.08 4.69 1.41
N GLU A 135 9.72 5.44 0.51
CA GLU A 135 9.50 5.34 -0.94
C GLU A 135 9.98 4.00 -1.53
N GLU A 136 11.17 3.53 -1.11
CA GLU A 136 11.71 2.23 -1.55
C GLU A 136 10.80 1.08 -1.12
N LYS A 137 10.39 1.04 0.16
CA LYS A 137 9.47 0.04 0.69
C LYS A 137 8.11 0.11 0.01
N ALA A 138 7.59 1.32 -0.22
CA ALA A 138 6.32 1.48 -0.88
C ALA A 138 6.35 0.98 -2.32
N LYS A 139 7.43 1.26 -3.05
CA LYS A 139 7.63 0.76 -4.41
C LYS A 139 7.73 -0.77 -4.44
N GLU A 140 8.49 -1.36 -3.53
CA GLU A 140 8.63 -2.82 -3.41
C GLU A 140 7.27 -3.49 -3.13
N ILE A 141 6.52 -2.99 -2.15
CA ILE A 141 5.22 -3.55 -1.80
C ILE A 141 4.18 -3.33 -2.89
N ASN A 142 4.15 -2.16 -3.53
CA ASN A 142 3.25 -1.90 -4.66
C ASN A 142 3.52 -2.88 -5.81
N ALA A 143 4.80 -3.11 -6.14
CA ALA A 143 5.17 -4.09 -7.16
C ALA A 143 4.78 -5.51 -6.75
N LEU A 144 4.97 -5.89 -5.48
CA LEU A 144 4.55 -7.20 -4.96
C LEU A 144 3.04 -7.39 -5.06
N ILE A 145 2.25 -6.39 -4.65
CA ILE A 145 0.79 -6.41 -4.76
C ILE A 145 0.38 -6.56 -6.23
N ASP A 146 0.94 -5.75 -7.13
CA ASP A 146 0.60 -5.80 -8.55
C ASP A 146 0.91 -7.15 -9.18
N ASN A 147 2.07 -7.74 -8.82
CA ASN A 147 2.45 -9.08 -9.27
C ASN A 147 1.45 -10.14 -8.77
N VAL A 148 1.07 -10.11 -7.49
CA VAL A 148 0.13 -11.09 -6.92
C VAL A 148 -1.27 -10.93 -7.51
N LEU A 149 -1.68 -9.71 -7.83
CA LEU A 149 -2.99 -9.42 -8.41
C LEU A 149 -3.13 -9.85 -9.87
N THR A 150 -2.05 -10.27 -10.54
CA THR A 150 -2.08 -10.70 -11.96
C THR A 150 -2.86 -11.99 -12.19
N SER A 151 -2.88 -12.92 -11.24
CA SER A 151 -3.57 -14.20 -11.40
C SER A 151 -4.36 -14.62 -10.16
N THR A 152 -5.49 -15.30 -10.36
CA THR A 152 -6.29 -15.89 -9.29
C THR A 152 -5.51 -16.90 -8.44
N LEU A 153 -4.59 -17.66 -9.06
CA LEU A 153 -3.78 -18.64 -8.34
C LEU A 153 -2.81 -17.96 -7.37
N ASP A 154 -2.19 -16.87 -7.80
CA ASP A 154 -1.25 -16.11 -6.97
C ASP A 154 -1.97 -15.41 -5.82
N VAL A 155 -3.15 -14.83 -6.06
CA VAL A 155 -3.97 -14.26 -4.98
C VAL A 155 -4.32 -15.31 -3.93
N LYS A 156 -4.71 -16.52 -4.33
CA LYS A 156 -5.05 -17.60 -3.38
C LYS A 156 -3.85 -18.10 -2.59
N THR A 157 -2.67 -18.13 -3.22
CA THR A 157 -1.44 -18.71 -2.66
C THR A 157 -0.70 -17.69 -1.79
N PHE A 158 -0.54 -16.46 -2.27
CA PHE A 158 0.31 -15.42 -1.68
C PHE A 158 -0.48 -14.25 -1.09
N GLY A 159 -1.79 -14.14 -1.34
CA GLY A 159 -2.59 -12.97 -0.92
C GLY A 159 -2.55 -12.69 0.58
N PHE A 160 -2.56 -13.72 1.42
CA PHE A 160 -2.42 -13.57 2.88
C PHE A 160 -1.06 -12.96 3.27
N GLU A 161 0.03 -13.52 2.75
CA GLU A 161 1.38 -13.07 3.08
C GLU A 161 1.64 -11.65 2.55
N THR A 162 1.17 -11.36 1.34
CA THR A 162 1.28 -10.04 0.72
C THR A 162 0.50 -8.99 1.53
N ASN A 163 -0.73 -9.29 1.95
CA ASN A 163 -1.48 -8.37 2.82
C ASN A 163 -0.76 -8.16 4.16
N LEU A 164 -0.18 -9.20 4.76
CA LEU A 164 0.53 -9.09 6.03
C LEU A 164 1.77 -8.20 5.90
N LYS A 165 2.55 -8.41 4.83
CA LYS A 165 3.71 -7.59 4.50
C LYS A 165 3.32 -6.13 4.27
N ALA A 166 2.23 -5.89 3.53
CA ALA A 166 1.74 -4.55 3.29
C ALA A 166 1.37 -3.83 4.60
N VAL A 167 0.60 -4.48 5.48
CA VAL A 167 0.23 -3.90 6.79
C VAL A 167 1.45 -3.60 7.64
N ASN A 168 2.42 -4.51 7.68
CA ASN A 168 3.65 -4.31 8.45
C ASN A 168 4.43 -3.09 7.95
N VAL A 169 4.61 -2.96 6.63
CA VAL A 169 5.31 -1.81 6.02
C VAL A 169 4.56 -0.50 6.26
N ILE A 170 3.24 -0.48 6.08
CA ILE A 170 2.40 0.70 6.37
C ILE A 170 2.60 1.14 7.83
N ASN A 171 2.52 0.18 8.76
CA ASN A 171 2.68 0.45 10.18
C ASN A 171 4.10 0.88 10.55
N GLU A 172 5.11 0.32 9.90
CA GLU A 172 6.50 0.69 10.08
C GLU A 172 6.75 2.13 9.62
N ILE A 173 6.37 2.48 8.38
CA ILE A 173 6.53 3.85 7.83
C ILE A 173 5.82 4.86 8.74
N GLY A 174 4.56 4.59 9.09
CA GLY A 174 3.79 5.48 9.94
C GLY A 174 4.38 5.62 11.35
N SER A 175 4.86 4.53 11.96
CA SER A 175 5.44 4.56 13.31
C SER A 175 6.79 5.27 13.31
N THR A 176 7.69 4.97 12.37
CA THR A 176 8.99 5.62 12.23
C THR A 176 8.84 7.12 11.99
N THR A 177 7.90 7.52 11.14
CA THR A 177 7.61 8.94 10.90
C THR A 177 7.11 9.63 12.17
N GLN A 178 6.17 9.01 12.88
CA GLN A 178 5.63 9.58 14.11
C GLN A 178 6.69 9.71 15.21
N GLU A 179 7.55 8.70 15.37
CA GLU A 179 8.67 8.73 16.31
C GLU A 179 9.68 9.82 15.98
N PHE A 180 9.96 10.02 14.69
CA PHE A 180 10.87 11.06 14.24
C PHE A 180 10.31 12.48 14.43
N ILE A 181 9.06 12.71 14.03
CA ILE A 181 8.41 14.03 14.16
C ILE A 181 8.20 14.38 15.64
N ASN A 182 7.83 13.39 16.47
CA ASN A 182 7.62 13.51 17.92
C ASN A 182 6.66 14.66 18.32
N ASP A 183 5.78 15.06 17.41
CA ASP A 183 4.73 16.07 17.62
C ASP A 183 3.41 15.59 17.00
N PRO A 184 2.42 15.20 17.82
CA PRO A 184 1.11 14.75 17.37
C PRO A 184 0.31 15.80 16.59
N ALA A 185 0.62 17.10 16.73
CA ALA A 185 -0.03 18.16 15.97
C ALA A 185 0.45 18.21 14.52
N LEU A 186 1.71 17.81 14.28
CA LEU A 186 2.31 17.77 12.94
C LEU A 186 2.06 16.44 12.25
N PHE A 187 2.08 15.33 12.99
CA PHE A 187 1.83 14.01 12.44
C PHE A 187 1.25 13.05 13.47
N LYS A 188 0.09 12.47 13.15
CA LYS A 188 -0.57 11.44 13.95
C LYS A 188 -0.90 10.24 13.09
N PHE A 189 -0.31 9.10 13.43
CA PHE A 189 -0.52 7.85 12.75
C PHE A 189 -1.30 6.88 13.64
N LYS A 190 -2.30 6.21 13.05
CA LYS A 190 -3.03 5.11 13.69
C LYS A 190 -2.69 3.83 12.96
N LYS A 191 -2.24 2.82 13.70
CA LYS A 191 -1.89 1.52 13.14
C LYS A 191 -3.06 0.91 12.38
N VAL A 192 -2.76 0.43 11.18
CA VAL A 192 -3.68 -0.31 10.32
C VAL A 192 -3.76 -1.75 10.82
N PRO A 193 -4.97 -2.28 11.07
CA PRO A 193 -5.15 -3.68 11.43
C PRO A 193 -5.03 -4.58 10.20
N PHE A 194 -4.63 -5.83 10.41
CA PHE A 194 -4.63 -6.86 9.36
C PHE A 194 -5.96 -7.62 9.41
N GLU A 195 -6.84 -7.36 8.44
CA GLU A 195 -8.22 -7.86 8.40
C GLU A 195 -8.26 -9.34 7.97
N SER A 196 -7.30 -9.78 7.16
CA SER A 196 -7.13 -11.16 6.73
C SER A 196 -6.91 -12.16 7.88
N GLN A 197 -6.48 -11.72 9.06
CA GLN A 197 -6.40 -12.55 10.27
C GLN A 197 -7.79 -12.95 10.81
N GLU A 198 -8.83 -12.21 10.42
CA GLU A 198 -10.20 -12.43 10.87
C GLU A 198 -11.01 -13.32 9.91
N ILE A 199 -10.43 -13.66 8.76
CA ILE A 199 -11.03 -14.56 7.77
C ILE A 199 -11.34 -15.91 8.43
N GLY A 200 -12.62 -16.29 8.42
CA GLY A 200 -13.15 -17.50 9.07
C GLY A 200 -13.87 -17.22 10.40
N LYS A 201 -13.76 -16.01 10.97
CA LYS A 201 -14.62 -15.58 12.08
C LYS A 201 -16.01 -15.23 11.55
N ILE A 202 -17.04 -15.68 12.26
CA ILE A 202 -18.45 -15.46 11.89
C ILE A 202 -18.75 -13.96 11.71
N ALA A 203 -18.33 -13.11 12.65
CA ALA A 203 -18.58 -11.67 12.58
C ALA A 203 -17.95 -11.02 11.33
N PHE A 204 -16.75 -11.45 10.95
CA PHE A 204 -16.06 -10.95 9.76
C PHE A 204 -16.79 -11.37 8.48
N SER A 205 -17.17 -12.65 8.38
CA SER A 205 -17.89 -13.18 7.22
C SER A 205 -19.25 -12.53 7.04
N PHE A 206 -19.99 -12.25 8.12
CA PHE A 206 -21.26 -11.53 8.03
C PHE A 206 -21.07 -10.05 7.65
N LYS A 207 -20.05 -9.38 8.21
CA LYS A 207 -19.74 -7.99 7.84
C LYS A 207 -19.39 -7.89 6.36
N SER A 208 -18.44 -8.69 5.88
CA SER A 208 -18.04 -8.66 4.47
C SER A 208 -19.19 -9.09 3.55
N ALA A 209 -19.93 -10.16 3.91
CA ALA A 209 -21.04 -10.64 3.09
C ALA A 209 -22.16 -9.61 2.93
N PHE A 210 -22.61 -8.97 4.01
CA PHE A 210 -23.80 -8.12 3.94
C PHE A 210 -23.50 -6.63 3.74
N VAL A 211 -22.26 -6.19 3.92
CA VAL A 211 -21.85 -4.79 3.69
C VAL A 211 -21.13 -4.63 2.36
N GLU A 212 -20.23 -5.56 2.02
CA GLU A 212 -19.37 -5.43 0.83
C GLU A 212 -19.93 -6.22 -0.36
N HIS A 213 -20.50 -7.41 -0.12
CA HIS A 213 -20.94 -8.34 -1.18
C HIS A 213 -22.40 -8.83 -1.03
N PRO A 214 -23.40 -7.93 -0.90
CA PRO A 214 -24.75 -8.28 -0.45
C PRO A 214 -25.49 -9.26 -1.36
N LEU A 215 -25.31 -9.15 -2.68
CA LEU A 215 -25.94 -10.06 -3.65
C LEU A 215 -25.40 -11.48 -3.53
N VAL A 216 -24.09 -11.62 -3.33
CA VAL A 216 -23.44 -12.92 -3.17
C VAL A 216 -23.84 -13.55 -1.83
N ALA A 217 -23.97 -12.73 -0.78
CA ALA A 217 -24.46 -13.18 0.53
C ALA A 217 -25.86 -13.79 0.44
N VAL A 218 -26.81 -13.13 -0.23
CA VAL A 218 -28.18 -13.64 -0.40
C VAL A 218 -28.16 -14.99 -1.13
N LEU A 219 -27.34 -15.13 -2.17
CA LEU A 219 -27.19 -16.36 -2.95
C LEU A 219 -26.65 -17.51 -2.09
N PHE A 220 -25.63 -17.25 -1.26
CA PHE A 220 -25.08 -18.26 -0.35
C PHE A 220 -26.02 -18.59 0.81
N VAL A 221 -26.83 -17.65 1.30
CA VAL A 221 -27.89 -17.95 2.28
C VAL A 221 -28.92 -18.92 1.69
N LEU A 222 -29.38 -18.65 0.47
CA LEU A 222 -30.32 -19.54 -0.23
C LEU A 222 -29.71 -20.93 -0.49
N LEU A 223 -28.44 -20.99 -0.89
CA LEU A 223 -27.71 -22.25 -1.09
C LEU A 223 -27.58 -23.04 0.23
N CYS A 224 -27.22 -22.38 1.33
CA CYS A 224 -27.10 -23.03 2.64
C CYS A 224 -28.45 -23.57 3.11
N LEU A 225 -29.52 -22.79 2.94
CA LEU A 225 -30.88 -23.23 3.26
C LEU A 225 -31.27 -24.45 2.41
N PHE A 226 -30.97 -24.43 1.10
CA PHE A 226 -31.23 -25.58 0.24
C PHE A 226 -30.48 -26.84 0.68
N ILE A 227 -29.19 -26.74 1.04
CA ILE A 227 -28.40 -27.88 1.52
C ILE A 227 -28.97 -28.43 2.83
N ASP A 228 -29.32 -27.57 3.78
CA ASP A 228 -29.88 -27.99 5.07
C ASP A 228 -31.23 -28.72 4.88
N TRP A 229 -32.07 -28.27 3.94
CA TRP A 229 -33.33 -28.93 3.59
C TRP A 229 -33.17 -30.18 2.72
N ALA A 230 -32.13 -30.27 1.88
CA ALA A 230 -31.89 -31.42 1.01
C ALA A 230 -31.62 -32.69 1.84
N VAL A 231 -30.91 -32.58 2.96
CA VAL A 231 -30.68 -33.70 3.90
C VAL A 231 -32.00 -34.17 4.51
N VAL A 232 -32.84 -33.23 4.99
CA VAL A 232 -34.16 -33.55 5.56
C VAL A 232 -35.08 -34.21 4.53
N LEU A 233 -35.15 -33.67 3.32
CA LEU A 233 -35.94 -34.24 2.23
C LEU A 233 -35.45 -35.63 1.82
N SER A 234 -34.12 -35.84 1.75
CA SER A 234 -33.56 -37.16 1.47
C SER A 234 -33.94 -38.19 2.53
N LEU A 235 -33.91 -37.82 3.81
CA LEU A 235 -34.31 -38.70 4.91
C LEU A 235 -35.81 -39.02 4.83
N LEU A 236 -36.67 -38.05 4.53
CA LEU A 236 -38.09 -38.26 4.34
C LEU A 236 -38.40 -39.21 3.16
N VAL A 237 -37.68 -39.09 2.04
CA VAL A 237 -37.86 -39.98 0.89
C VAL A 237 -37.37 -41.40 1.18
N PHE A 238 -36.19 -41.55 1.81
CA PHE A 238 -35.61 -42.86 2.09
C PHE A 238 -36.27 -43.61 3.27
N PHE A 239 -36.74 -42.90 4.30
CA PHE A 239 -37.34 -43.51 5.49
C PHE A 239 -38.88 -43.41 5.53
N GLY A 240 -39.49 -42.45 4.84
CA GLY A 240 -40.96 -42.32 4.78
C GLY A 240 -41.67 -43.44 4.03
N HIS A 241 -40.95 -44.25 3.25
CA HIS A 241 -41.50 -45.42 2.55
C HIS A 241 -41.53 -46.71 3.39
N LYS A 242 -41.12 -46.68 4.67
CA LYS A 242 -41.02 -47.88 5.53
C LYS A 242 -41.96 -47.89 6.73
N GLU A 243 -42.98 -47.04 6.77
CA GLU A 243 -44.06 -47.18 7.76
C GLU A 243 -45.05 -48.24 7.26
N LYS A 244 -44.91 -49.47 7.75
CA LYS A 244 -45.96 -50.50 7.62
C LYS A 244 -47.21 -50.01 8.36
N GLU A 245 -48.36 -50.01 7.68
CA GLU A 245 -49.65 -49.71 8.29
C GLU A 245 -49.85 -50.54 9.57
N PRO A 246 -50.41 -49.94 10.65
CA PRO A 246 -50.64 -50.66 11.89
C PRO A 246 -51.62 -51.81 11.64
N ILE A 247 -51.17 -53.03 11.94
CA ILE A 247 -51.99 -54.25 11.85
C ILE A 247 -53.22 -54.04 12.73
N GLN A 248 -54.41 -54.01 12.13
CA GLN A 248 -55.67 -53.99 12.86
C GLN A 248 -55.76 -55.24 13.75
N VAL A 249 -55.78 -55.02 15.07
CA VAL A 249 -56.03 -56.09 16.03
C VAL A 249 -57.52 -56.43 15.98
N ILE A 250 -57.85 -57.54 15.32
CA ILE A 250 -59.21 -58.08 15.33
C ILE A 250 -59.47 -58.69 16.71
N HIS A 251 -60.28 -58.03 17.54
CA HIS A 251 -60.83 -58.66 18.74
C HIS A 251 -61.89 -59.70 18.30
N SER A 252 -61.53 -60.98 18.31
CA SER A 252 -62.53 -62.05 18.25
C SER A 252 -63.28 -62.08 19.59
N GLY A 253 -64.45 -61.45 19.63
CA GLY A 253 -65.38 -61.59 20.74
C GLY A 253 -65.78 -63.06 20.89
N ARG A 254 -65.58 -63.61 22.09
CA ARG A 254 -66.26 -64.82 22.56
C ARG A 254 -67.75 -64.53 22.59
N SER A 255 -68.55 -65.20 21.75
CA SER A 255 -69.96 -65.44 22.06
C SER A 255 -70.07 -66.74 22.86
N MET A 256 -71.02 -66.74 23.80
CA MET A 256 -71.36 -67.80 24.77
C MET A 256 -71.34 -69.22 24.23
#